data_AF-A0A367IR33-F1
#
_entry.id   AF-A0A367IR33-F1
#
_cell.length_a   1.000
_cell.length_b   1.000
_cell.length_c   1.000
_cell.angle_alpha   90.00
_cell.angle_beta   90.00
_cell.angle_gamma   90.00
#
_symmetry.space_group_name_H-M   'P 1'
#
loop_
_entity.id
_entity.type
_entity.pdbx_description
1 polymer ?
#
loop_
_entity_poly.entity_id
_entity_poly.type
_entity_poly.pdbx_seq_one_letter_code
_entity_poly.pdbx_strand_id
1 'polypeptide(L)'
;MAKKTEAVTPGQRLGYAADYIQGPGTYERDGLLYASVVGQRYIDQSKDGGLPTIRVSKEKEQSAVPEVGSVITGKVIRVAPHQAMIAIMIVDDAPCKEDFMGIIRTQDVRAAEKDKVKIYNSFRPGDIIKAEVISLGDARSYILSTAKNELGVIFAMSVAGVPMIPISWQEMQCPKTKTIELRKCAKPV
;
A
#
# COMPACT_ATOMS: atom_id res chain seq x y z
N MET A 1 16.62 -7.20 -20.38
CA MET A 1 15.24 -6.84 -20.75
C MET A 1 14.46 -8.13 -20.95
N ALA A 2 13.32 -8.31 -20.28
CA ALA A 2 12.52 -9.53 -20.39
C ALA A 2 11.97 -9.66 -21.82
N LYS A 3 12.22 -10.79 -22.49
CA LYS A 3 11.71 -11.02 -23.85
C LYS A 3 10.22 -11.42 -23.73
N LYS A 4 9.31 -10.51 -24.10
CA LYS A 4 7.86 -10.74 -24.14
C LYS A 4 7.59 -11.84 -25.16
N THR A 5 7.15 -13.00 -24.70
CA THR A 5 7.05 -14.18 -25.56
C THR A 5 5.68 -14.80 -25.35
N GLU A 6 4.77 -14.55 -26.30
CA GLU A 6 3.54 -15.31 -26.52
C GLU A 6 2.47 -15.30 -25.40
N ALA A 7 1.21 -15.31 -25.82
CA ALA A 7 0.08 -15.48 -24.91
C ALA A 7 -0.03 -16.97 -24.54
N VAL A 8 -0.22 -17.25 -23.25
CA VAL A 8 -0.33 -18.61 -22.72
C VAL A 8 -1.62 -18.79 -21.93
N THR A 9 -2.07 -20.04 -21.86
CA THR A 9 -3.28 -20.44 -21.12
C THR A 9 -2.94 -21.41 -19.98
N PRO A 10 -3.76 -21.48 -18.91
CA PRO A 10 -3.54 -22.41 -17.80
C PRO A 10 -3.38 -23.85 -18.28
N GLY A 11 -2.36 -24.54 -17.80
CA GLY A 11 -2.00 -25.90 -18.21
C GLY A 11 -1.07 -25.98 -19.42
N GLN A 12 -0.75 -24.85 -20.06
CA GLN A 12 0.24 -24.81 -21.15
C GLN A 12 1.65 -25.01 -20.60
N ARG A 13 2.39 -25.92 -21.22
CA ARG A 13 3.79 -26.21 -20.88
C ARG A 13 4.69 -25.05 -21.32
N LEU A 14 5.56 -24.59 -20.41
CA LEU A 14 6.46 -23.46 -20.59
C LEU A 14 7.93 -23.88 -20.75
N GLY A 15 8.33 -25.01 -20.15
CA GLY A 15 9.71 -25.51 -20.19
C GLY A 15 9.93 -26.67 -19.24
N TYR A 16 11.19 -27.11 -19.12
CA TYR A 16 11.63 -28.06 -18.09
C TYR A 16 12.03 -27.29 -16.83
N ALA A 17 11.75 -27.86 -15.65
CA ALA A 17 12.15 -27.28 -14.37
C ALA A 17 13.69 -27.26 -14.17
N ALA A 18 14.42 -28.12 -14.91
CA ALA A 18 15.88 -28.13 -14.90
C ALA A 18 16.50 -26.87 -15.57
N ASP A 19 15.79 -26.27 -16.52
CA ASP A 19 16.31 -25.16 -17.33
C ASP A 19 15.83 -23.79 -16.82
N TYR A 20 14.83 -23.75 -15.94
CA TYR A 20 14.14 -22.53 -15.54
C TYR A 20 13.69 -22.54 -14.07
N ILE A 21 13.69 -21.37 -13.45
CA ILE A 21 13.14 -21.16 -12.11
C ILE A 21 11.66 -20.80 -12.21
N GLN A 22 10.85 -21.37 -11.32
CA GLN A 22 9.42 -21.07 -11.17
C GLN A 22 9.23 -19.62 -10.71
N GLY A 23 8.54 -18.81 -11.53
CA GLY A 23 8.11 -17.47 -11.19
C GLY A 23 6.59 -17.36 -10.98
N PRO A 24 6.08 -16.16 -10.63
CA PRO A 24 4.65 -15.93 -10.47
C PRO A 24 3.83 -16.33 -11.70
N GLY A 25 2.66 -16.95 -11.48
CA GLY A 25 1.79 -17.41 -12.57
C GLY A 25 2.24 -18.73 -13.22
N THR A 26 3.18 -19.46 -12.62
CA THR A 26 3.63 -20.79 -13.08
C THR A 26 3.59 -21.81 -11.95
N TYR A 27 3.49 -23.10 -12.28
CA TYR A 27 3.63 -24.21 -11.35
C TYR A 27 4.46 -25.34 -11.96
N GLU A 28 5.16 -26.09 -11.12
CA GLU A 28 5.91 -27.28 -11.53
C GLU A 28 5.05 -28.53 -11.31
N ARG A 29 5.10 -29.44 -12.28
CA ARG A 29 4.56 -30.80 -12.14
C ARG A 29 5.40 -31.76 -12.97
N ASP A 30 5.85 -32.86 -12.38
CA ASP A 30 6.61 -33.93 -13.04
C ASP A 30 7.87 -33.41 -13.78
N GLY A 31 8.60 -32.45 -13.20
CA GLY A 31 9.81 -31.84 -13.77
C GLY A 31 9.54 -30.88 -14.93
N LEU A 32 8.27 -30.51 -15.14
CA LEU A 32 7.81 -29.61 -16.20
C LEU A 32 7.15 -28.38 -15.59
N LEU A 33 7.45 -27.22 -16.17
CA LEU A 33 6.83 -25.95 -15.81
C LEU A 33 5.59 -25.71 -16.67
N TYR A 34 4.49 -25.34 -16.02
CA TYR A 34 3.21 -25.04 -16.63
C TYR A 34 2.73 -23.65 -16.23
N ALA A 35 1.94 -23.02 -17.09
CA ALA A 35 1.23 -21.79 -16.75
C ALA A 35 0.06 -22.10 -15.80
N SER A 36 -0.08 -21.34 -14.71
CA SER A 36 -1.27 -21.42 -13.82
C SER A 36 -2.34 -20.39 -14.17
N VAL A 37 -1.99 -19.37 -14.97
CA VAL A 37 -2.88 -18.25 -15.32
C VAL A 37 -2.86 -17.98 -16.82
N VAL A 38 -3.94 -17.40 -17.35
CA VAL A 38 -3.94 -16.81 -18.69
C VAL A 38 -3.11 -15.54 -18.66
N GLY A 39 -2.16 -15.38 -19.58
CA GLY A 39 -1.32 -14.19 -19.60
C GLY A 39 -0.23 -14.24 -20.65
N GLN A 40 0.75 -13.36 -20.51
CA GLN A 40 1.94 -13.30 -21.34
C GLN A 40 3.11 -13.93 -20.61
N ARG A 41 3.88 -14.76 -21.30
CA ARG A 41 5.09 -15.34 -20.72
C ARG A 41 6.25 -14.34 -20.81
N TYR A 42 6.95 -14.20 -19.69
CA TYR A 42 8.17 -13.42 -19.54
C TYR A 42 9.30 -14.33 -19.06
N ILE A 43 10.46 -14.18 -19.68
CA ILE A 43 11.69 -14.87 -19.27
C ILE A 43 12.64 -13.78 -18.77
N ASP A 44 12.84 -13.76 -17.46
CA ASP A 44 13.77 -12.87 -16.79
C ASP A 44 15.12 -13.59 -16.66
N GLN A 45 16.14 -13.11 -17.36
CA GLN A 45 17.49 -13.65 -17.26
C GLN A 45 18.08 -13.32 -15.88
N SER A 46 18.67 -14.32 -15.22
CA SER A 46 19.39 -14.10 -13.96
C SER A 46 20.63 -13.23 -14.22
N LYS A 47 20.88 -12.27 -13.33
CA LYS A 47 22.06 -11.38 -13.40
C LYS A 47 23.34 -12.09 -12.95
N ASP A 48 23.22 -13.16 -12.18
CA ASP A 48 24.34 -13.85 -11.52
C ASP A 48 24.69 -15.20 -12.18
N GLY A 49 24.34 -15.39 -13.46
CA GLY A 49 24.64 -16.62 -14.21
C GLY A 49 23.80 -17.85 -13.80
N GLY A 50 22.80 -17.68 -12.94
CA GLY A 50 21.83 -18.71 -12.58
C GLY A 50 20.80 -19.00 -13.67
N LEU A 51 19.96 -20.01 -13.44
CA LEU A 51 18.86 -20.36 -14.35
C LEU A 51 17.89 -19.17 -14.53
N PRO A 52 17.39 -18.92 -15.76
CA PRO A 52 16.40 -17.87 -16.01
C PRO A 52 15.05 -18.17 -15.34
N THR A 53 14.36 -17.13 -14.89
CA THR A 53 13.05 -17.26 -14.25
C THR A 53 11.93 -17.09 -15.28
N ILE A 54 10.99 -18.04 -15.33
CA ILE A 54 9.77 -17.92 -16.14
C ILE A 54 8.62 -17.43 -15.26
N ARG A 55 7.99 -16.35 -15.66
CA ARG A 55 6.72 -15.88 -15.06
C ARG A 55 5.66 -15.66 -16.13
N VAL A 56 4.40 -15.82 -15.74
CA VAL A 56 3.25 -15.51 -16.57
C VAL A 56 2.47 -14.40 -15.89
N SER A 57 2.38 -13.25 -16.55
CA SER A 57 1.62 -12.12 -16.02
C SER A 57 0.40 -11.84 -16.89
N LYS A 58 -0.71 -11.49 -16.25
CA LYS A 58 -1.89 -10.97 -16.94
C LYS A 58 -1.55 -9.59 -17.52
N GLU A 59 -2.02 -9.31 -18.73
CA GLU A 59 -1.80 -8.00 -19.38
C GLU A 59 -2.57 -6.87 -18.66
N LYS A 60 -3.63 -7.22 -17.92
CA LYS A 60 -4.26 -6.31 -16.96
C LYS A 60 -3.40 -6.26 -15.70
N GLU A 61 -2.82 -5.09 -15.44
CA GLU A 61 -2.06 -4.73 -14.23
C GLU A 61 -2.64 -5.44 -13.01
N GLN A 62 -1.82 -6.25 -12.34
CA GLN A 62 -2.16 -6.72 -11.00
C GLN A 62 -2.42 -5.49 -10.14
N SER A 63 -3.58 -5.44 -9.48
CA SER A 63 -3.81 -4.40 -8.49
C SER A 63 -2.69 -4.50 -7.46
N ALA A 64 -2.09 -3.37 -7.10
CA ALA A 64 -1.15 -3.36 -6.00
C ALA A 64 -1.87 -3.87 -4.74
N VAL A 65 -1.30 -4.89 -4.12
CA VAL A 65 -1.81 -5.49 -2.88
C VAL A 65 -0.92 -5.00 -1.75
N PRO A 66 -1.46 -4.45 -0.66
CA PRO A 66 -0.65 -4.02 0.48
C PRO A 66 0.07 -5.22 1.12
N GLU A 67 1.38 -5.13 1.24
CA GLU A 67 2.22 -6.09 1.99
C GLU A 67 2.69 -5.46 3.30
N VAL A 68 3.17 -6.29 4.23
CA VAL A 68 3.73 -5.80 5.50
C VAL A 68 5.00 -4.97 5.20
N GLY A 69 5.04 -3.74 5.70
CA GLY A 69 6.09 -2.77 5.44
C GLY A 69 5.81 -1.84 4.25
N SER A 70 4.80 -2.12 3.42
CA SER A 70 4.41 -1.21 2.34
C SER A 70 3.93 0.12 2.91
N VAL A 71 4.24 1.20 2.19
CA VAL A 71 3.80 2.55 2.54
C VAL A 71 2.57 2.87 1.71
N ILE A 72 1.46 3.08 2.38
CA ILE A 72 0.18 3.32 1.73
C ILE A 72 -0.21 4.78 1.80
N THR A 73 -0.97 5.21 0.79
CA THR A 73 -1.72 6.46 0.83
C THR A 73 -3.21 6.13 0.84
N GLY A 74 -3.93 6.72 1.79
CA GLY A 74 -5.34 6.42 1.98
C GLY A 74 -6.13 7.58 2.52
N LYS A 75 -7.45 7.49 2.38
CA LYS A 75 -8.42 8.47 2.86
C LYS A 75 -9.06 8.00 4.16
N VAL A 76 -9.11 8.87 5.15
CA VAL A 76 -9.82 8.60 6.41
C VAL A 76 -11.32 8.62 6.14
N ILE A 77 -11.98 7.48 6.30
CA ILE A 77 -13.43 7.36 6.12
C ILE A 77 -14.14 7.76 7.40
N ARG A 78 -13.70 7.18 8.53
CA ARG A 78 -14.37 7.32 9.82
C ARG A 78 -13.38 7.36 10.96
N VAL A 79 -13.69 8.19 11.96
CA VAL A 79 -12.89 8.30 13.18
C VAL A 79 -13.73 7.83 14.36
N ALA A 80 -13.19 6.88 15.14
CA ALA A 80 -13.72 6.42 16.41
C ALA A 80 -12.73 6.78 17.54
N PRO A 81 -13.14 6.72 18.82
CA PRO A 81 -12.28 7.16 19.94
C PRO A 81 -10.95 6.42 20.03
N HIS A 82 -10.94 5.11 19.72
CA HIS A 82 -9.75 4.26 19.84
C HIS A 82 -9.14 3.82 18.49
N GLN A 83 -9.77 4.20 17.38
CA GLN A 83 -9.32 3.79 16.04
C GLN A 83 -9.83 4.71 14.93
N ALA A 84 -9.07 4.84 13.85
CA ALA A 84 -9.51 5.44 12.60
C ALA A 84 -9.61 4.37 11.52
N MET A 85 -10.66 4.45 10.68
CA MET A 85 -10.87 3.59 9.51
C MET A 85 -10.45 4.34 8.26
N ILE A 86 -9.65 3.68 7.42
CA ILE A 86 -9.00 4.26 6.26
C ILE A 86 -9.29 3.40 5.04
N ALA A 87 -9.60 4.04 3.91
CA ALA A 87 -9.59 3.43 2.59
C ALA A 87 -8.19 3.62 1.99
N ILE A 88 -7.49 2.52 1.77
CA ILE A 88 -6.18 2.47 1.12
C ILE A 88 -6.43 2.54 -0.38
N MET A 89 -5.92 3.60 -1.00
CA MET A 89 -6.12 3.87 -2.43
C MET A 89 -4.86 3.58 -3.24
N ILE A 90 -3.69 3.77 -2.64
CA ILE A 90 -2.40 3.62 -3.28
C ILE A 90 -1.49 2.83 -2.34
N VAL A 91 -0.80 1.84 -2.88
CA VAL A 91 0.23 1.06 -2.18
C VAL A 91 1.55 1.36 -2.87
N ASP A 92 2.49 1.89 -2.09
CA ASP A 92 3.75 2.44 -2.55
C ASP A 92 3.49 3.51 -3.64
N ASP A 93 3.76 3.21 -4.90
CA ASP A 93 3.54 4.12 -6.04
C ASP A 93 2.43 3.64 -7.01
N ALA A 94 1.75 2.55 -6.68
CA ALA A 94 0.78 1.92 -7.56
C ALA A 94 -0.66 2.06 -7.01
N PRO A 95 -1.62 2.55 -7.81
CA PRO A 95 -3.01 2.64 -7.39
C PRO A 95 -3.64 1.25 -7.27
N CYS A 96 -4.47 1.08 -6.25
CA CYS A 96 -5.31 -0.10 -6.09
C CYS A 96 -6.54 0.02 -7.01
N LYS A 97 -6.98 -1.11 -7.58
CA LYS A 97 -8.23 -1.14 -8.37
C LYS A 97 -9.47 -1.04 -7.49
N GLU A 98 -9.39 -1.62 -6.30
CA GLU A 98 -10.40 -1.57 -5.26
C GLU A 98 -9.74 -1.07 -3.99
N ASP A 99 -10.44 -0.22 -3.25
CA ASP A 99 -9.93 0.34 -2.02
C ASP A 99 -9.85 -0.76 -0.95
N PHE A 100 -8.65 -0.97 -0.39
CA PHE A 100 -8.51 -1.87 0.76
C PHE A 100 -8.86 -1.14 2.05
N MET A 101 -9.42 -1.85 3.02
CA MET A 101 -9.76 -1.27 4.31
C MET A 101 -8.59 -1.40 5.28
N GLY A 102 -8.24 -0.31 5.94
CA GLY A 102 -7.20 -0.25 6.96
C GLY A 102 -7.69 0.39 8.26
N ILE A 103 -7.06 0.04 9.37
CA ILE A 103 -7.34 0.59 10.69
C ILE A 103 -6.05 1.08 11.34
N ILE A 104 -6.08 2.31 11.86
CA ILE A 104 -5.04 2.84 12.75
C ILE A 104 -5.61 2.88 14.17
N ARG A 105 -4.98 2.18 15.11
CA ARG A 105 -5.35 2.16 16.53
C ARG A 105 -4.61 3.28 17.28
N THR A 106 -5.11 3.71 18.44
CA THR A 106 -4.48 4.76 19.26
C THR A 106 -2.99 4.52 19.54
N GLN A 107 -2.61 3.27 19.82
CA GLN A 107 -1.24 2.87 20.12
C GLN A 107 -0.28 2.91 18.91
N ASP A 108 -0.82 2.96 17.69
CA ASP A 108 -0.07 2.93 16.43
C ASP A 108 0.03 4.31 15.76
N VAL A 109 -0.45 5.36 16.45
CA VAL A 109 -0.42 6.73 15.92
C VAL A 109 0.95 7.37 16.08
N ARG A 110 1.60 7.25 17.26
CA ARG A 110 2.89 7.88 17.59
C ARG A 110 3.86 6.85 18.16
N ALA A 111 5.15 7.04 17.92
CA ALA A 111 6.19 6.19 18.52
C ALA A 111 6.29 6.39 20.05
N ALA A 112 6.21 7.64 20.51
CA ALA A 112 6.26 8.03 21.92
C ALA A 112 4.91 8.57 22.41
N GLU A 113 4.71 8.54 23.74
CA GLU A 113 3.51 9.06 24.44
C GLU A 113 2.17 8.49 23.94
N LYS A 114 2.12 7.19 23.66
CA LYS A 114 0.93 6.51 23.11
C LYS A 114 -0.34 6.72 23.94
N ASP A 115 -0.22 6.79 25.26
CA ASP A 115 -1.36 6.92 26.19
C ASP A 115 -2.04 8.29 26.16
N LYS A 116 -1.35 9.33 25.69
CA LYS A 116 -1.89 10.69 25.59
C LYS A 116 -2.55 10.96 24.24
N VAL A 117 -2.46 10.04 23.29
CA VAL A 117 -2.94 10.27 21.93
C VAL A 117 -4.46 10.19 21.88
N LYS A 118 -5.06 11.25 21.33
CA LYS A 118 -6.47 11.25 20.91
C LYS A 118 -6.56 11.16 19.40
N ILE A 119 -7.27 10.15 18.89
CA ILE A 119 -7.45 9.95 17.44
C ILE A 119 -8.07 11.19 16.80
N TYR A 120 -9.08 11.79 17.45
CA TYR A 120 -9.79 12.97 16.95
C TYR A 120 -8.89 14.21 16.78
N ASN A 121 -7.80 14.31 17.55
CA ASN A 121 -6.80 15.38 17.41
C ASN A 121 -5.71 15.03 16.39
N SER A 122 -5.70 13.81 15.87
CA SER A 122 -4.69 13.31 14.93
C SER A 122 -5.23 13.25 13.50
N PHE A 123 -6.49 12.84 13.35
CA PHE A 123 -7.14 12.61 12.06
C PHE A 123 -8.58 13.12 12.06
N ARG A 124 -9.04 13.62 10.92
CA ARG A 124 -10.45 13.89 10.65
C ARG A 124 -10.96 13.08 9.45
N PRO A 125 -12.27 12.79 9.39
CA PRO A 125 -12.88 12.22 8.20
C PRO A 125 -12.62 13.09 6.97
N GLY A 126 -12.23 12.47 5.86
CA GLY A 126 -11.89 13.15 4.61
C GLY A 126 -10.40 13.46 4.42
N ASP A 127 -9.58 13.34 5.46
CA ASP A 127 -8.13 13.55 5.37
C ASP A 127 -7.47 12.48 4.50
N ILE A 128 -6.42 12.89 3.79
CA ILE A 128 -5.51 11.96 3.11
C ILE A 128 -4.28 11.79 3.98
N ILE A 129 -3.93 10.54 4.23
CA ILE A 129 -2.85 10.15 5.11
C ILE A 129 -1.87 9.22 4.40
N LYS A 130 -0.62 9.28 4.83
CA LYS A 130 0.42 8.31 4.52
C LYS A 130 0.65 7.45 5.75
N ALA A 131 0.56 6.13 5.61
CA ALA A 131 0.74 5.18 6.71
C ALA A 131 1.53 3.96 6.23
N GLU A 132 1.98 3.14 7.16
CA GLU A 132 2.70 1.90 6.86
C GLU A 132 1.88 0.70 7.35
N VAL A 133 1.85 -0.36 6.55
CA VAL A 133 1.18 -1.61 6.93
C VAL A 133 2.06 -2.36 7.91
N ILE A 134 1.60 -2.54 9.15
CA ILE A 134 2.34 -3.31 10.16
C ILE A 134 1.91 -4.77 10.24
N SER A 135 0.67 -5.05 9.85
CA SER A 135 0.12 -6.40 9.83
C SER A 135 -1.06 -6.46 8.87
N LEU A 136 -1.27 -7.62 8.28
CA LEU A 136 -2.46 -7.91 7.47
C LEU A 136 -3.75 -7.85 8.31
N GLY A 137 -3.65 -7.93 9.64
CA GLY A 137 -4.79 -7.81 10.54
C GLY A 137 -5.73 -9.00 10.46
N ASP A 138 -7.01 -8.72 10.28
CA ASP A 138 -8.07 -9.72 10.14
C ASP A 138 -8.56 -9.82 8.69
N ALA A 139 -9.55 -10.67 8.42
CA ALA A 139 -10.10 -10.84 7.07
C ALA A 139 -10.77 -9.57 6.49
N ARG A 140 -10.89 -8.49 7.27
CA ARG A 140 -11.63 -7.28 6.89
C ARG A 140 -10.77 -6.03 6.82
N SER A 141 -9.64 -5.99 7.51
CA SER A 141 -8.85 -4.78 7.62
C SER A 141 -7.38 -5.00 7.92
N TYR A 142 -6.55 -4.26 7.20
CA TYR A 142 -5.13 -4.12 7.47
C TYR A 142 -4.88 -3.28 8.72
N ILE A 143 -3.87 -3.63 9.49
CA ILE A 143 -3.42 -2.80 10.62
C ILE A 143 -2.33 -1.86 10.11
N LEU A 144 -2.59 -0.58 10.27
CA LEU A 144 -1.74 0.50 9.80
C LEU A 144 -1.12 1.25 10.97
N SER A 145 0.06 1.82 10.73
CA SER A 145 0.77 2.66 11.69
C SER A 145 1.21 3.97 11.06
N THR A 146 1.16 5.04 11.85
CA THR A 146 1.73 6.36 11.50
C THR A 146 2.85 6.75 12.45
N ALA A 147 3.45 5.80 13.17
CA ALA A 147 4.40 6.09 14.25
C ALA A 147 5.66 6.84 13.78
N LYS A 148 6.05 6.72 12.51
CA LYS A 148 7.21 7.42 11.91
C LYS A 148 6.90 8.90 11.65
N ASN A 149 7.95 9.73 11.54
CA ASN A 149 7.84 11.17 11.33
C ASN A 149 7.34 11.55 9.93
N GLU A 150 7.65 10.72 8.93
CA GLU A 150 7.24 10.90 7.53
C GLU A 150 5.80 10.42 7.27
N LEU A 151 5.20 9.75 8.26
CA LEU A 151 3.85 9.18 8.16
C LEU A 151 2.86 10.06 8.94
N GLY A 152 1.66 10.22 8.43
CA GLY A 152 0.64 11.10 9.00
C GLY A 152 -0.24 11.74 7.93
N VAL A 153 -0.94 12.79 8.31
CA VAL A 153 -1.76 13.60 7.41
C VAL A 153 -0.86 14.34 6.44
N ILE A 154 -1.09 14.12 5.14
CA ILE A 154 -0.41 14.81 4.04
C ILE A 154 -1.29 15.87 3.40
N PHE A 155 -2.62 15.67 3.43
CA PHE A 155 -3.57 16.61 2.87
C PHE A 155 -4.84 16.64 3.72
N ALA A 156 -5.29 17.86 3.99
CA ALA A 156 -6.50 18.13 4.77
C ALA A 156 -7.22 19.34 4.18
N MET A 157 -8.54 19.31 4.23
CA MET A 157 -9.38 20.47 3.92
C MET A 157 -9.86 21.13 5.21
N SER A 158 -9.81 22.45 5.24
CA SER A 158 -10.44 23.25 6.28
C SER A 158 -11.95 23.28 6.12
N VAL A 159 -12.66 23.69 7.18
CA VAL A 159 -14.11 23.99 7.12
C VAL A 159 -14.49 25.03 6.06
N ALA A 160 -13.55 25.88 5.64
CA ALA A 160 -13.74 26.86 4.57
C ALA A 160 -13.56 26.28 3.15
N GLY A 161 -13.33 24.96 3.02
CA GLY A 161 -13.10 24.28 1.75
C GLY A 161 -11.74 24.54 1.12
N VAL A 162 -10.78 25.05 1.87
CA VAL A 162 -9.42 25.38 1.40
C VAL A 162 -8.42 24.36 1.94
N PRO A 163 -7.42 23.92 1.15
CA PRO A 163 -6.36 23.06 1.65
C PRO A 163 -5.59 23.73 2.80
N MET A 164 -5.37 22.98 3.87
CA MET A 164 -4.63 23.46 5.03
C MET A 164 -3.13 23.25 4.83
N ILE A 165 -2.34 24.09 5.49
CA ILE A 165 -0.88 24.04 5.45
C ILE A 165 -0.38 23.55 6.81
N PRO A 166 0.51 22.53 6.87
CA PRO A 166 1.11 22.10 8.12
C PRO A 166 2.05 23.21 8.65
N ILE A 167 1.78 23.71 9.86
CA ILE A 167 2.63 24.68 10.54
C ILE A 167 3.58 24.00 11.53
N SER A 168 3.16 22.85 12.07
CA SER A 168 3.94 22.03 12.98
C SER A 168 3.61 20.55 12.77
N TRP A 169 4.32 19.68 13.48
CA TRP A 169 4.06 18.24 13.49
C TRP A 169 2.71 17.86 14.13
N GLN A 170 2.03 18.79 14.80
CA GLN A 170 0.72 18.57 15.44
C GLN A 170 -0.40 19.49 14.92
N GLU A 171 -0.08 20.46 14.08
CA GLU A 171 -1.02 21.55 13.74
C GLU A 171 -0.99 21.87 12.25
N MET A 172 -2.19 22.02 11.69
CA MET A 172 -2.40 22.58 10.36
C MET A 172 -3.18 23.89 10.48
N GLN A 173 -2.85 24.87 9.65
CA GLN A 173 -3.52 26.16 9.62
C GLN A 173 -4.23 26.37 8.29
N CYS A 174 -5.44 26.91 8.35
CA CYS A 174 -6.15 27.39 7.17
C CYS A 174 -5.53 28.73 6.72
N PRO A 175 -5.11 28.89 5.45
CA PRO A 175 -4.49 30.12 5.00
C PRO A 175 -5.46 31.31 4.95
N LYS A 176 -6.77 31.05 4.75
CA LYS A 176 -7.82 32.10 4.70
C LYS A 176 -8.32 32.52 6.08
N THR A 177 -8.78 31.58 6.89
CA THR A 177 -9.40 31.88 8.20
C THR A 177 -8.38 31.99 9.32
N LYS A 178 -7.13 31.58 9.08
CA LYS A 178 -6.06 31.48 10.07
C LYS A 178 -6.36 30.56 11.25
N THR A 179 -7.46 29.82 11.22
CA THR A 179 -7.83 28.82 12.21
C THR A 179 -6.81 27.69 12.23
N ILE A 180 -6.39 27.30 13.42
CA ILE A 180 -5.47 26.19 13.65
C ILE A 180 -6.29 24.96 14.03
N GLU A 181 -6.01 23.84 13.38
CA GLU A 181 -6.59 22.54 13.72
C GLU A 181 -5.48 21.54 14.06
N LEU A 182 -5.73 20.73 15.09
CA LEU A 182 -4.82 19.66 15.49
C LEU A 182 -4.91 18.49 14.50
N ARG A 183 -3.76 18.07 13.96
CA ARG A 183 -3.58 16.90 13.09
C ARG A 183 -2.19 16.31 13.31
N LYS A 184 -2.03 15.00 13.17
CA LYS A 184 -0.69 14.41 13.11
C LYS A 184 -0.11 14.62 11.71
N CYS A 185 0.63 15.71 11.51
CA CYS A 185 1.17 16.04 10.19
C CYS A 185 2.38 15.15 9.86
N ALA A 186 2.45 14.69 8.61
CA ALA A 186 3.66 14.10 8.06
C ALA A 186 4.70 15.20 7.82
N LYS A 187 5.99 14.90 8.02
CA LYS A 187 7.06 15.81 7.65
C LYS A 187 7.05 16.05 6.12
N PRO A 188 6.99 17.31 5.66
CA PRO A 188 7.14 17.61 4.23
C PRO A 188 8.53 17.14 3.75
N VAL A 189 8.56 16.52 2.58
CA VAL A 189 9.79 16.12 1.89
C VAL A 189 10.32 17.29 1.07
#